data_AF-A0A3A8PYZ6-F1
#
_entry.id   AF-A0A3A8PYZ6-F1
#
_cell.length_a   1.000
_cell.length_b   1.000
_cell.length_c   1.000
_cell.angle_alpha   90.00
_cell.angle_beta   90.00
_cell.angle_gamma   90.00
#
_symmetry.space_group_name_H-M   'P 1'
#
loop_
_entity.id
_entity.type
_entity.pdbx_description
1 polymer ?
#
loop_
_entity_poly.entity_id
_entity_poly.type
_entity_poly.pdbx_seq_one_letter_code
_entity_poly.pdbx_strand_id
1 'polypeptide(L)'
;MDFDEALRELGMDADPGGDAVRRAYLRQLKTRKPETDPEGFARLREAYETVLALREGRAAPRTRAEPLASPAQAATPEGDAAPGSQDALERFRAEFRALPSEAPPDVPVEVARRAVEALPDVAEPWQWLTGALVAANKLPEAVAAYRAAYQRGHFAFLAELAQRFPRELVVAEVDLLGRQASHDFLWKLAERLLDSDSPVLAARCLGYAFLRMGQKPSEPPPPSAWFAQVVLLLHSHSQPELAVAITGRYAGWLQAEGIPEAFKDAESAPLWRRAEQLNALPEDFSPNLRIVLAHAAVGGDLSAAREALLALLEHEPEETREAVAVLRAQAPDLDALLGLSTQPLPEPDRMASAWRSIQKALGTPQGRGSMSAVFILLFFLLKSLLGGSASSSGTVERPVAKEARRVAAVLCSRLPEAGDPLCGRLQQLVVWGADHRCTRVQREWADVERELDARAATLDANDPMKQVALERMTSAREEFGRSLQFLCQ
;
A
#
# COMPACT_ATOMS: atom_id res chain seq x y z
N MET A 1 8.72 12.27 -44.80
CA MET A 1 9.47 11.10 -45.32
C MET A 1 8.58 9.86 -45.32
N ASP A 2 8.67 8.96 -46.30
CA ASP A 2 8.01 7.63 -46.23
C ASP A 2 8.89 6.57 -45.51
N PHE A 3 8.35 5.37 -45.22
CA PHE A 3 9.07 4.36 -44.42
C PHE A 3 10.35 3.86 -45.08
N ASP A 4 10.30 3.58 -46.40
CA ASP A 4 11.43 3.03 -47.14
C ASP A 4 12.51 4.11 -47.38
N GLU A 5 12.09 5.37 -47.54
CA GLU A 5 12.98 6.53 -47.53
C GLU A 5 13.65 6.72 -46.16
N ALA A 6 12.91 6.55 -45.06
CA ALA A 6 13.44 6.66 -43.70
C ALA A 6 14.45 5.56 -43.36
N LEU A 7 14.22 4.31 -43.79
CA LEU A 7 15.19 3.23 -43.62
C LEU A 7 16.48 3.49 -44.41
N ARG A 8 16.36 3.98 -45.65
CA ARG A 8 17.53 4.35 -46.47
C ARG A 8 18.34 5.49 -45.85
N GLU A 9 17.68 6.50 -45.27
CA GLU A 9 18.37 7.61 -44.59
C GLU A 9 19.13 7.15 -43.34
N LEU A 10 18.68 6.08 -42.69
CA LEU A 10 19.40 5.38 -41.61
C LEU A 10 20.49 4.42 -42.12
N GLY A 11 20.60 4.21 -43.44
CA GLY A 11 21.55 3.30 -44.08
C GLY A 11 21.14 1.84 -43.94
N MET A 12 19.85 1.55 -44.08
CA MET A 12 19.26 0.23 -43.88
C MET A 12 18.39 -0.15 -45.08
N ASP A 13 18.59 -1.34 -45.64
CA ASP A 13 17.85 -1.81 -46.83
C ASP A 13 16.52 -2.49 -46.49
N ALA A 14 16.35 -2.94 -45.24
CA ALA A 14 15.16 -3.60 -44.73
C ALA A 14 15.03 -3.38 -43.22
N ASP A 15 13.83 -3.58 -42.69
CA ASP A 15 13.54 -3.36 -41.27
C ASP A 15 14.06 -4.49 -40.35
N PRO A 16 15.11 -4.29 -39.51
CA PRO A 16 15.76 -5.37 -38.78
C PRO A 16 15.48 -5.39 -37.27
N GLY A 17 14.42 -4.70 -36.80
CA GLY A 17 14.04 -4.63 -35.38
C GLY A 17 14.43 -3.33 -34.66
N GLY A 18 13.90 -3.11 -33.45
CA GLY A 18 14.03 -1.87 -32.66
C GLY A 18 15.48 -1.47 -32.35
N ASP A 19 16.26 -2.41 -31.81
CA ASP A 19 17.64 -2.17 -31.40
C ASP A 19 18.59 -1.94 -32.58
N ALA A 20 18.27 -2.46 -33.76
CA ALA A 20 19.06 -2.26 -34.96
C ALA A 20 18.89 -0.85 -35.53
N VAL A 21 17.65 -0.34 -35.56
CA VAL A 21 17.31 1.03 -35.97
C VAL A 21 17.97 2.06 -35.06
N ARG A 22 17.91 1.87 -33.74
CA ARG A 22 18.56 2.77 -32.77
C ARG A 22 20.08 2.82 -32.95
N ARG A 23 20.72 1.66 -33.17
CA ARG A 23 22.17 1.59 -33.42
C ARG A 23 22.56 2.25 -34.75
N ALA A 24 21.74 2.11 -35.79
CA ALA A 24 21.97 2.76 -37.07
C ALA A 24 21.91 4.29 -36.94
N TYR A 25 20.87 4.82 -36.28
CA TYR A 25 20.75 6.24 -35.96
C TYR A 25 21.98 6.77 -35.20
N LEU A 26 22.40 6.08 -34.12
CA LEU A 26 23.56 6.49 -33.33
C LEU A 26 24.89 6.45 -34.10
N ARG A 27 25.02 5.61 -35.15
CA ARG A 27 26.19 5.63 -36.03
C ARG A 27 26.18 6.85 -36.94
N GLN A 28 25.04 7.17 -37.54
CA GLN A 28 24.89 8.34 -38.42
C GLN A 28 24.96 9.67 -37.65
N LEU A 29 24.54 9.68 -36.39
CA LEU A 29 24.64 10.86 -35.53
C LEU A 29 26.09 11.30 -35.29
N LYS A 30 27.04 10.36 -35.37
CA LYS A 30 28.48 10.66 -35.21
C LYS A 30 29.07 11.35 -36.44
N THR A 31 28.50 11.12 -37.62
CA THR A 31 28.97 11.68 -38.89
C THR A 31 28.25 12.98 -39.24
N ARG A 32 26.96 13.11 -38.88
CA ARG A 32 26.12 14.29 -39.11
C ARG A 32 25.90 15.07 -37.81
N LYS A 33 26.89 15.89 -37.45
CA LYS A 33 26.81 16.74 -36.27
C LYS A 33 25.96 18.00 -36.55
N PRO A 34 25.07 18.42 -35.64
CA PRO A 34 24.21 19.59 -35.85
C PRO A 34 24.97 20.87 -36.19
N GLU A 35 26.19 21.02 -35.65
CA GLU A 35 27.00 22.22 -35.84
C GLU A 35 27.65 22.28 -37.24
N THR A 36 27.80 21.13 -37.91
CA THR A 36 28.49 21.02 -39.22
C THR A 36 27.51 20.75 -40.36
N ASP A 37 26.41 20.03 -40.09
CA ASP A 37 25.36 19.68 -41.04
C ASP A 37 23.99 19.69 -40.35
N PRO A 38 23.41 20.89 -40.12
CA PRO A 38 22.14 21.02 -39.41
C PRO A 38 20.97 20.40 -40.19
N GLU A 39 20.99 20.49 -41.53
CA GLU A 39 19.95 19.91 -42.38
C GLU A 39 20.03 18.37 -42.42
N GLY A 40 21.24 17.81 -42.54
CA GLY A 40 21.43 16.37 -42.50
C GLY A 40 21.08 15.77 -41.14
N PHE A 41 21.35 16.50 -40.04
CA PHE A 41 20.88 16.11 -38.72
C PHE A 41 19.34 16.11 -38.62
N ALA A 42 18.68 17.15 -39.14
CA ALA A 42 17.21 17.23 -39.16
C ALA A 42 16.57 16.09 -39.96
N ARG A 43 17.09 15.78 -41.15
CA ARG A 43 16.63 14.65 -41.98
C ARG A 43 16.86 13.30 -41.29
N LEU A 44 18.02 13.10 -40.68
CA LEU A 44 18.33 11.88 -39.95
C LEU A 44 17.37 11.66 -38.76
N ARG A 45 17.01 12.75 -38.07
CA ARG A 45 16.05 12.71 -36.98
C ARG A 45 14.63 12.42 -37.45
N GLU A 46 14.19 13.09 -38.53
CA GLU A 46 12.88 12.82 -39.15
C GLU A 46 12.75 11.34 -39.56
N ALA A 47 13.80 10.77 -40.14
CA ALA A 47 13.85 9.36 -40.50
C ALA A 47 13.66 8.43 -39.29
N TYR A 48 14.39 8.68 -38.20
CA TYR A 48 14.29 7.88 -36.97
C TYR A 48 12.89 7.96 -36.33
N GLU A 49 12.33 9.16 -36.24
CA GLU A 49 10.99 9.39 -35.67
C GLU A 49 9.90 8.75 -36.55
N THR A 50 10.04 8.79 -37.88
CA THR A 50 9.11 8.16 -38.83
C THR A 50 9.09 6.64 -38.67
N VAL A 51 10.26 6.00 -38.53
CA VAL A 51 10.36 4.54 -38.31
C VAL A 51 9.76 4.13 -36.96
N LEU A 52 9.98 4.92 -35.90
CA LEU A 52 9.37 4.65 -34.59
C LEU A 52 7.85 4.80 -34.59
N ALA A 53 7.33 5.90 -35.16
CA ALA A 53 5.90 6.17 -35.17
C ALA A 53 5.11 5.05 -35.88
N LEU A 54 5.59 4.62 -37.06
CA LEU A 54 4.93 3.55 -37.82
C LEU A 54 4.93 2.20 -37.09
N ARG A 55 6.00 1.88 -36.35
CA ARG A 55 6.08 0.65 -35.54
C ARG A 55 5.15 0.65 -34.35
N GLU A 56 4.93 1.81 -33.76
CA GLU A 56 4.04 1.98 -32.61
C GLU A 56 2.57 2.20 -33.04
N GLY A 57 2.27 2.10 -34.34
CA GLY A 57 0.92 2.32 -34.88
C GLY A 57 0.47 3.79 -34.79
N ARG A 58 1.41 4.74 -34.66
CA ARG A 58 1.15 6.18 -34.58
C ARG A 58 1.41 6.83 -35.93
N ALA A 59 0.61 7.84 -36.28
CA ALA A 59 0.89 8.67 -37.45
C ALA A 59 2.20 9.45 -37.23
N ALA A 60 3.12 9.40 -38.19
CA ALA A 60 4.42 10.07 -38.10
C ALA A 60 4.27 11.59 -37.87
N PRO A 61 5.08 12.21 -37.00
CA PRO A 61 5.07 13.66 -36.82
C PRO A 61 5.53 14.36 -38.10
N ARG A 62 4.77 15.37 -38.57
CA ARG A 62 5.18 16.22 -39.69
C ARG A 62 6.13 17.31 -39.19
N THR A 63 7.41 17.02 -39.07
CA THR A 63 8.46 18.03 -38.89
C THR A 63 8.99 18.47 -40.26
N ARG A 64 8.17 19.18 -41.03
CA ARG A 64 8.66 19.93 -42.20
C ARG A 64 9.09 21.32 -41.71
N ALA A 65 10.39 21.51 -41.50
CA ALA A 65 10.95 22.83 -41.27
C ALA A 65 10.83 23.65 -42.57
N GLU A 66 10.11 24.76 -42.51
CA GLU A 66 10.06 25.77 -43.58
C GLU A 66 11.42 26.52 -43.62
N PRO A 67 11.92 26.92 -44.81
CA PRO A 67 13.21 27.58 -44.93
C PRO A 67 13.24 28.93 -44.19
N LEU A 68 14.21 29.07 -43.28
CA LEU A 68 14.48 30.27 -42.49
C LEU A 68 14.78 31.49 -43.37
N ALA A 69 13.86 32.45 -43.38
CA ALA A 69 14.18 33.84 -43.72
C ALA A 69 15.11 34.43 -42.62
N SER A 70 16.08 35.24 -43.05
CA SER A 70 17.07 35.93 -42.22
C SER A 70 16.49 36.59 -40.95
N PRO A 71 17.24 36.62 -39.84
CA PRO A 71 16.76 37.08 -38.55
C PRO A 71 16.75 38.60 -38.50
N ALA A 72 15.61 39.19 -38.87
CA ALA A 72 15.24 40.52 -38.40
C ALA A 72 14.16 40.33 -37.32
N GLN A 73 14.59 40.45 -36.06
CA GLN A 73 13.74 40.60 -34.87
C GLN A 73 12.59 39.60 -34.73
N ALA A 74 12.91 38.38 -34.32
CA ALA A 74 11.94 37.53 -33.63
C ALA A 74 12.36 37.42 -32.17
N ALA A 75 11.66 38.18 -31.32
CA ALA A 75 11.67 38.00 -29.90
C ALA A 75 11.26 36.56 -29.55
N THR A 76 11.82 36.07 -28.46
CA THR A 76 11.47 34.88 -27.69
C THR A 76 9.95 34.65 -27.64
N PRO A 77 9.40 33.46 -27.97
CA PRO A 77 8.03 33.11 -27.61
C PRO A 77 8.03 32.51 -26.21
N GLU A 78 8.44 33.32 -25.23
CA GLU A 78 8.09 33.12 -23.83
C GLU A 78 7.17 34.29 -23.45
N GLY A 79 5.88 34.01 -23.32
CA GLY A 79 4.93 34.94 -22.72
C GLY A 79 4.10 35.78 -23.68
N ASP A 80 3.20 35.15 -24.42
CA ASP A 80 1.94 35.79 -24.83
C ASP A 80 0.78 34.94 -24.31
N ALA A 81 0.66 34.86 -22.99
CA ALA A 81 -0.65 34.68 -22.39
C ALA A 81 -1.44 35.94 -22.75
N ALA A 82 -2.54 35.80 -23.51
CA ALA A 82 -3.34 36.95 -23.93
C ALA A 82 -3.58 37.87 -22.72
N PRO A 83 -3.37 39.20 -22.84
CA PRO A 83 -3.39 40.12 -21.69
C PRO A 83 -4.64 39.99 -20.79
N GLY A 84 -5.77 39.55 -21.37
CA GLY A 84 -7.00 39.25 -20.62
C GLY A 84 -6.92 38.10 -19.60
N SER A 85 -6.03 37.11 -19.76
CA SER A 85 -5.93 35.98 -18.82
C SER A 85 -5.17 36.35 -17.54
N GLN A 86 -4.12 37.18 -17.65
CA GLN A 86 -3.41 37.72 -16.49
C GLN A 86 -4.30 38.68 -15.70
N ASP A 87 -5.01 39.58 -16.37
CA ASP A 87 -5.97 40.49 -15.74
C ASP A 87 -7.10 39.73 -15.03
N ALA A 88 -7.58 38.63 -15.63
CA ALA A 88 -8.57 37.76 -15.00
C ALA A 88 -8.01 37.07 -13.74
N LEU A 89 -6.78 36.56 -13.81
CA LEU A 89 -6.14 35.88 -12.67
C LEU A 89 -5.95 36.84 -11.50
N GLU A 90 -5.44 38.06 -11.74
CA GLU A 90 -5.26 39.06 -10.68
C GLU A 90 -6.60 39.46 -10.05
N ARG A 91 -7.67 39.56 -10.85
CA ARG A 91 -9.02 39.82 -10.33
C ARG A 91 -9.50 38.73 -9.38
N PHE A 92 -9.38 37.45 -9.78
CA PHE A 92 -9.75 36.34 -8.91
C PHE A 92 -8.84 36.23 -7.68
N ARG A 93 -7.55 36.53 -7.81
CA ARG A 93 -6.62 36.57 -6.68
C ARG A 93 -7.01 37.62 -5.67
N ALA A 94 -7.39 38.82 -6.13
CA ALA A 94 -7.90 39.88 -5.26
C ALA A 94 -9.23 39.49 -4.59
N GLU A 95 -10.16 38.90 -5.34
CA GLU A 95 -11.45 38.40 -4.81
C GLU A 95 -11.23 37.33 -3.73
N PHE A 96 -10.38 36.33 -3.99
CA PHE A 96 -10.09 35.24 -3.05
C PHE A 96 -9.38 35.73 -1.77
N ARG A 97 -8.43 36.67 -1.90
CA ARG A 97 -7.72 37.26 -0.74
C ARG A 97 -8.59 38.21 0.09
N ALA A 98 -9.62 38.80 -0.50
CA ALA A 98 -10.55 39.69 0.20
C ALA A 98 -11.56 38.94 1.07
N LEU A 99 -11.62 37.60 0.98
CA LEU A 99 -12.51 36.80 1.80
C LEU A 99 -12.09 36.85 3.28
N PRO A 100 -13.01 37.14 4.22
CA PRO A 100 -12.74 37.05 5.66
C PRO A 100 -12.30 35.64 6.06
N SER A 101 -11.44 35.53 7.08
CA SER A 101 -11.07 34.22 7.67
C SER A 101 -12.29 33.45 8.21
N GLU A 102 -13.32 34.18 8.65
CA GLU A 102 -14.59 33.65 9.16
C GLU A 102 -15.65 33.42 8.08
N ALA A 103 -15.31 33.58 6.80
CA ALA A 103 -16.26 33.35 5.72
C ALA A 103 -16.76 31.90 5.75
N PRO A 104 -18.05 31.65 5.47
CA PRO A 104 -18.56 30.29 5.33
C PRO A 104 -17.72 29.49 4.35
N PRO A 105 -17.41 28.21 4.63
CA PRO A 105 -16.48 27.41 3.85
C PRO A 105 -16.88 27.23 2.37
N ASP A 106 -18.16 27.42 2.05
CA ASP A 106 -18.65 27.39 0.67
C ASP A 106 -18.22 28.61 -0.15
N VAL A 107 -18.01 29.77 0.47
CA VAL A 107 -17.68 31.01 -0.25
C VAL A 107 -16.32 30.94 -0.96
N PRO A 108 -15.22 30.51 -0.31
CA PRO A 108 -13.95 30.27 -1.00
C PRO A 108 -14.05 29.22 -2.12
N VAL A 109 -14.88 28.19 -1.94
CA VAL A 109 -15.11 27.14 -2.95
C VAL A 109 -15.74 27.73 -4.21
N GLU A 110 -16.78 28.56 -4.07
CA GLU A 110 -17.46 29.17 -5.22
C GLU A 110 -16.56 30.15 -5.99
N VAL A 111 -15.76 30.96 -5.29
CA VAL A 111 -14.77 31.85 -5.93
C VAL A 111 -13.73 31.03 -6.70
N ALA A 112 -13.20 29.96 -6.09
CA ALA A 112 -12.20 29.11 -6.73
C ALA A 112 -12.77 28.34 -7.94
N ARG A 113 -14.02 27.87 -7.89
CA ARG A 113 -14.71 27.24 -9.03
C ARG A 113 -14.82 28.18 -10.22
N ARG A 114 -15.28 29.41 -9.98
CA ARG A 114 -15.34 30.45 -11.03
C ARG A 114 -13.97 30.75 -11.62
N ALA A 115 -12.93 30.77 -10.79
CA ALA A 115 -11.56 30.98 -11.25
C ALA A 115 -11.06 29.83 -12.14
N VAL A 116 -11.32 28.56 -11.76
CA VAL A 116 -10.97 27.38 -12.57
C VAL A 116 -11.75 27.32 -13.88
N GLU A 117 -13.03 27.70 -13.87
CA GLU A 117 -13.86 27.77 -15.09
C GLU A 117 -13.31 28.82 -16.07
N ALA A 118 -12.91 29.99 -15.56
CA ALA A 118 -12.36 31.06 -16.37
C ALA A 118 -10.92 30.81 -16.84
N LEU A 119 -10.12 30.10 -16.04
CA LEU A 119 -8.68 29.90 -16.25
C LEU A 119 -8.28 28.42 -16.03
N PRO A 120 -8.79 27.50 -16.87
CA PRO A 120 -8.61 26.06 -16.67
C PRO A 120 -7.17 25.56 -16.82
N ASP A 121 -6.34 26.31 -17.55
CA ASP A 121 -4.94 25.97 -17.86
C ASP A 121 -3.93 26.61 -16.90
N VAL A 122 -4.41 27.34 -15.89
CA VAL A 122 -3.57 27.97 -14.86
C VAL A 122 -3.65 27.14 -13.58
N ALA A 123 -2.49 26.75 -13.04
CA ALA A 123 -2.42 25.90 -11.85
C ALA A 123 -2.95 26.57 -10.57
N GLU A 124 -2.78 27.88 -10.42
CA GLU A 124 -3.11 28.61 -9.19
C GLU A 124 -4.61 28.55 -8.82
N PRO A 125 -5.59 28.77 -9.74
CA PRO A 125 -7.00 28.51 -9.49
C PRO A 125 -7.29 27.09 -8.98
N TRP A 126 -6.62 26.08 -9.52
CA TRP A 126 -6.78 24.70 -9.06
C TRP A 126 -6.27 24.51 -7.62
N GLN A 127 -5.17 25.17 -7.23
CA GLN A 127 -4.66 25.14 -5.85
C GLN A 127 -5.65 25.77 -4.87
N TRP A 128 -6.27 26.89 -5.26
CA TRP A 128 -7.33 27.51 -4.46
C TRP A 128 -8.53 26.57 -4.31
N LEU A 129 -8.96 25.92 -5.40
CA LEU A 129 -10.12 25.03 -5.39
C LEU A 129 -9.88 23.80 -4.51
N THR A 130 -8.77 23.10 -4.69
CA THR A 130 -8.47 21.91 -3.88
C THR A 130 -8.24 22.27 -2.42
N GLY A 131 -7.60 23.41 -2.13
CA GLY A 131 -7.42 23.93 -0.77
C GLY A 131 -8.75 24.26 -0.09
N ALA A 132 -9.63 25.00 -0.76
CA ALA A 132 -10.94 25.38 -0.25
C ALA A 132 -11.85 24.18 -0.01
N LEU A 133 -11.87 23.19 -0.93
CA LEU A 133 -12.67 21.97 -0.78
C LEU A 133 -12.23 21.12 0.42
N VAL A 134 -10.91 21.03 0.67
CA VAL A 134 -10.39 20.34 1.86
C VAL A 134 -10.77 21.09 3.14
N ALA A 135 -10.61 22.41 3.17
CA ALA A 135 -11.01 23.23 4.32
C ALA A 135 -12.51 23.14 4.63
N ALA A 136 -13.34 23.01 3.58
CA ALA A 136 -14.78 22.81 3.69
C ALA A 136 -15.20 21.36 4.03
N ASN A 137 -14.25 20.45 4.24
CA ASN A 137 -14.49 19.01 4.44
C ASN A 137 -15.27 18.33 3.31
N LYS A 138 -15.18 18.85 2.07
CA LYS A 138 -15.79 18.29 0.86
C LYS A 138 -14.83 17.33 0.16
N LEU A 139 -14.41 16.28 0.87
CA LEU A 139 -13.32 15.39 0.43
C LEU A 139 -13.56 14.73 -0.94
N PRO A 140 -14.75 14.19 -1.27
CA PRO A 140 -14.98 13.58 -2.58
C PRO A 140 -14.82 14.58 -3.74
N GLU A 141 -15.27 15.82 -3.55
CA GLU A 141 -15.12 16.90 -4.52
C GLU A 141 -13.65 17.34 -4.65
N ALA A 142 -12.91 17.38 -3.53
CA ALA A 142 -11.49 17.69 -3.56
C ALA A 142 -10.71 16.66 -4.41
N VAL A 143 -10.98 15.37 -4.21
CA VAL A 143 -10.38 14.28 -4.99
C VAL A 143 -10.70 14.43 -6.49
N ALA A 144 -11.96 14.74 -6.83
CA ALA A 144 -12.35 15.00 -8.22
C ALA A 144 -11.61 16.21 -8.82
N ALA A 145 -11.43 17.28 -8.05
CA ALA A 145 -10.69 18.48 -8.47
C ALA A 145 -9.20 18.19 -8.72
N TYR A 146 -8.52 17.42 -7.84
CA TYR A 146 -7.14 16.99 -8.08
C TYR A 146 -7.01 16.19 -9.38
N ARG A 147 -7.96 15.27 -9.64
CA ARG A 147 -7.96 14.46 -10.87
C ARG A 147 -8.15 15.30 -12.12
N ALA A 148 -9.11 16.22 -12.10
CA ALA A 148 -9.35 17.13 -13.20
C ALA A 148 -8.12 18.02 -13.48
N ALA A 149 -7.46 18.51 -12.43
CA ALA A 149 -6.24 19.32 -12.55
C ALA A 149 -5.09 18.56 -13.23
N TYR A 150 -4.77 17.34 -12.81
CA TYR A 150 -3.66 16.61 -13.45
C TYR A 150 -4.02 16.13 -14.85
N GLN A 151 -5.29 15.83 -15.14
CA GLN A 151 -5.76 15.48 -16.48
C GLN A 151 -5.63 16.66 -17.46
N ARG A 152 -5.67 17.90 -16.95
CA ARG A 152 -5.37 19.14 -17.69
C ARG A 152 -3.87 19.41 -17.85
N GLY A 153 -3.00 18.51 -17.39
CA GLY A 153 -1.54 18.63 -17.50
C GLY A 153 -0.84 19.16 -16.27
N HIS A 154 -1.56 19.49 -15.19
CA HIS A 154 -0.95 19.92 -13.94
C HIS A 154 -0.51 18.73 -13.07
N PHE A 155 0.58 18.05 -13.46
CA PHE A 155 1.00 16.79 -12.83
C PHE A 155 1.29 16.89 -11.31
N ALA A 156 1.70 18.07 -10.81
CA ALA A 156 1.93 18.29 -9.39
C ALA A 156 0.71 17.91 -8.52
N PHE A 157 -0.50 18.10 -9.05
CA PHE A 157 -1.74 17.75 -8.36
C PHE A 157 -1.90 16.24 -8.16
N LEU A 158 -1.32 15.40 -9.01
CA LEU A 158 -1.33 13.95 -8.79
C LEU A 158 -0.44 13.56 -7.60
N ALA A 159 0.72 14.22 -7.45
CA ALA A 159 1.58 14.01 -6.29
C ALA A 159 0.92 14.49 -5.00
N GLU A 160 0.22 15.63 -5.03
CA GLU A 160 -0.55 16.13 -3.88
C GLU A 160 -1.73 15.21 -3.53
N LEU A 161 -2.46 14.71 -4.53
CA LEU A 161 -3.52 13.72 -4.36
C LEU A 161 -2.99 12.48 -3.64
N ALA A 162 -1.86 11.93 -4.11
CA ALA A 162 -1.24 10.77 -3.51
C ALA A 162 -0.80 10.99 -2.05
N GLN A 163 -0.32 12.19 -1.72
CA GLN A 163 0.10 12.51 -0.35
C GLN A 163 -1.08 12.67 0.60
N ARG A 164 -2.17 13.31 0.17
CA ARG A 164 -3.31 13.66 1.03
C ARG A 164 -4.37 12.56 1.07
N PHE A 165 -4.57 11.86 -0.04
CA PHE A 165 -5.62 10.85 -0.21
C PHE A 165 -5.05 9.55 -0.80
N PRO A 166 -4.07 8.89 -0.15
CA PRO A 166 -3.44 7.70 -0.70
C PRO A 166 -4.42 6.56 -0.98
N ARG A 167 -5.48 6.42 -0.18
CA ARG A 167 -6.55 5.42 -0.36
C ARG A 167 -7.41 5.63 -1.60
N GLU A 168 -7.45 6.86 -2.10
CA GLU A 168 -8.24 7.21 -3.29
C GLU A 168 -7.47 6.91 -4.58
N LEU A 169 -6.17 6.61 -4.51
CA LEU A 169 -5.38 6.34 -5.70
C LEU A 169 -5.86 5.10 -6.45
N VAL A 170 -5.85 5.18 -7.77
CA VAL A 170 -6.05 4.01 -8.63
C VAL A 170 -4.73 3.53 -9.24
N VAL A 171 -4.72 2.29 -9.74
CA VAL A 171 -3.54 1.65 -10.34
C VAL A 171 -2.91 2.50 -11.45
N ALA A 172 -3.72 3.09 -12.33
CA ALA A 172 -3.23 3.93 -13.43
C ALA A 172 -2.53 5.21 -12.94
N GLU A 173 -2.99 5.78 -11.83
CA GLU A 173 -2.39 6.96 -11.21
C GLU A 173 -1.03 6.62 -10.57
N VAL A 174 -0.93 5.46 -9.93
CA VAL A 174 0.35 4.94 -9.40
C VAL A 174 1.34 4.66 -10.53
N ASP A 175 0.89 4.15 -11.68
CA ASP A 175 1.75 3.94 -12.84
C ASP A 175 2.27 5.26 -13.42
N LEU A 176 1.43 6.30 -13.46
CA LEU A 176 1.85 7.65 -13.87
C LEU A 176 2.87 8.24 -12.89
N LEU A 177 2.63 8.13 -11.58
CA LEU A 177 3.58 8.54 -10.53
C LEU A 177 4.90 7.77 -10.67
N GLY A 178 4.86 6.47 -10.90
CA GLY A 178 6.05 5.63 -11.10
C GLY A 178 6.97 6.11 -12.22
N ARG A 179 6.40 6.68 -13.28
CA ARG A 179 7.14 7.22 -14.44
C ARG A 179 7.71 8.62 -14.23
N GLN A 180 7.21 9.41 -13.29
CA GLN A 180 7.63 10.81 -13.14
C GLN A 180 8.23 11.15 -11.77
N ALA A 181 7.74 10.55 -10.68
CA ALA A 181 8.14 10.87 -9.32
C ALA A 181 9.54 10.33 -8.96
N SER A 182 10.17 10.92 -7.94
CA SER A 182 11.41 10.39 -7.36
C SER A 182 11.16 9.06 -6.64
N HIS A 183 12.21 8.25 -6.47
CA HIS A 183 12.08 7.01 -5.71
C HIS A 183 11.80 7.28 -4.21
N ASP A 184 12.37 8.34 -3.62
CA ASP A 184 12.05 8.78 -2.23
C ASP A 184 10.56 9.10 -2.06
N PHE A 185 9.95 9.75 -3.05
CA PHE A 185 8.50 10.01 -3.03
C PHE A 185 7.70 8.71 -3.08
N LEU A 186 8.04 7.81 -4.02
CA LEU A 186 7.37 6.52 -4.19
C LEU A 186 7.53 5.63 -2.96
N TRP A 187 8.67 5.74 -2.28
CA TRP A 187 8.95 5.06 -1.02
C TRP A 187 7.98 5.48 0.09
N LYS A 188 7.94 6.79 0.40
CA LYS A 188 7.04 7.35 1.41
C LYS A 188 5.57 7.09 1.08
N LEU A 189 5.23 7.07 -0.21
CA LEU A 189 3.89 6.72 -0.66
C LEU A 189 3.58 5.24 -0.40
N ALA A 190 4.52 4.33 -0.66
CA ALA A 190 4.34 2.91 -0.38
C ALA A 190 4.12 2.64 1.11
N GLU A 191 4.89 3.27 1.99
CA GLU A 191 4.69 3.19 3.45
C GLU A 191 3.27 3.61 3.85
N ARG A 192 2.82 4.79 3.39
CA ARG A 192 1.45 5.27 3.66
C ARG A 192 0.37 4.34 3.10
N LEU A 193 0.61 3.75 1.93
CA LEU A 193 -0.32 2.82 1.31
C LEU A 193 -0.43 1.52 2.13
N LEU A 194 0.67 1.02 2.67
CA LEU A 194 0.68 -0.13 3.58
C LEU A 194 -0.06 0.17 4.89
N ASP A 195 0.18 1.35 5.49
CA ASP A 195 -0.57 1.81 6.68
C ASP A 195 -2.08 1.94 6.42
N SER A 196 -2.45 2.11 5.15
CA SER A 196 -3.82 2.25 4.69
C SER A 196 -4.45 0.96 4.16
N ASP A 197 -3.80 -0.18 4.33
CA ASP A 197 -4.26 -1.50 3.85
C ASP A 197 -4.43 -1.59 2.32
N SER A 198 -3.53 -0.94 1.59
CA SER A 198 -3.48 -0.92 0.11
C SER A 198 -2.19 -1.55 -0.45
N PRO A 199 -1.90 -2.82 -0.14
CA PRO A 199 -0.60 -3.45 -0.44
C PRO A 199 -0.29 -3.56 -1.93
N VAL A 200 -1.31 -3.73 -2.79
CA VAL A 200 -1.12 -3.80 -4.25
C VAL A 200 -0.54 -2.49 -4.79
N LEU A 201 -1.10 -1.35 -4.38
CA LEU A 201 -0.63 -0.03 -4.80
C LEU A 201 0.76 0.25 -4.23
N ALA A 202 1.00 -0.15 -2.97
CA ALA A 202 2.30 -0.02 -2.33
C ALA A 202 3.40 -0.82 -3.08
N ALA A 203 3.11 -2.08 -3.43
CA ALA A 203 4.04 -2.92 -4.18
C ALA A 203 4.36 -2.37 -5.57
N ARG A 204 3.37 -1.76 -6.24
CA ARG A 204 3.62 -1.05 -7.50
C ARG A 204 4.54 0.15 -7.30
N CYS A 205 4.29 0.98 -6.28
CA CYS A 205 5.18 2.10 -5.93
C CYS A 205 6.62 1.61 -5.68
N LEU A 206 6.78 0.53 -4.92
CA LEU A 206 8.07 -0.10 -4.64
C LEU A 206 8.75 -0.62 -5.89
N GLY A 207 8.01 -1.28 -6.78
CA GLY A 207 8.53 -1.75 -8.06
C GLY A 207 9.16 -0.61 -8.87
N TYR A 208 8.50 0.55 -8.94
CA TYR A 208 9.04 1.74 -9.60
C TYR A 208 10.21 2.38 -8.83
N ALA A 209 10.14 2.40 -7.49
CA ALA A 209 11.23 2.91 -6.64
C ALA A 209 12.53 2.13 -6.86
N PHE A 210 12.49 0.79 -6.82
CA PHE A 210 13.66 -0.06 -7.05
C PHE A 210 14.25 0.08 -8.45
N LEU A 211 13.39 0.19 -9.47
CA LEU A 211 13.83 0.43 -10.85
C LEU A 211 14.67 1.71 -10.97
N ARG A 212 14.33 2.75 -10.19
CA ARG A 212 15.03 4.03 -10.18
C ARG A 212 16.27 4.03 -9.30
N MET A 213 16.21 3.37 -8.14
CA MET A 213 17.37 3.25 -7.24
C MET A 213 18.57 2.59 -7.94
N GLY A 214 18.33 1.58 -8.80
CA GLY A 214 19.40 0.98 -9.61
C GLY A 214 20.12 1.95 -10.57
N GLN A 215 19.60 3.16 -10.78
CA GLN A 215 20.24 4.21 -11.58
C GLN A 215 21.05 5.21 -10.72
N LYS A 216 20.77 5.30 -9.41
CA LYS A 216 21.39 6.25 -8.47
C LYS A 216 21.44 5.64 -7.05
N PRO A 217 22.49 4.87 -6.73
CA PRO A 217 22.55 4.08 -5.50
C PRO A 217 22.90 4.86 -4.22
N SER A 218 22.85 6.19 -4.24
CA SER A 218 23.28 7.02 -3.10
C SER A 218 22.37 6.97 -1.88
N GLU A 219 21.23 6.28 -1.95
CA GLU A 219 20.26 6.20 -0.86
C GLU A 219 20.15 4.78 -0.32
N PRO A 220 20.07 4.61 1.02
CA PRO A 220 19.96 3.30 1.63
C PRO A 220 18.64 2.62 1.25
N PRO A 221 18.62 1.28 1.21
CA PRO A 221 17.41 0.54 0.90
C PRO A 221 16.38 0.59 2.04
N PRO A 222 15.17 0.07 1.79
CA PRO A 222 14.35 -0.50 2.86
C PRO A 222 15.15 -1.21 3.95
N PRO A 223 14.73 -1.11 5.22
CA PRO A 223 15.04 -2.14 6.19
C PRO A 223 14.59 -3.52 5.67
N SER A 224 15.46 -4.52 5.78
CA SER A 224 15.23 -5.90 5.33
C SER A 224 13.98 -6.53 5.96
N ALA A 225 13.80 -6.38 7.28
CA ALA A 225 12.59 -6.84 7.99
C ALA A 225 11.30 -6.25 7.40
N TRP A 226 11.29 -4.92 7.19
CA TRP A 226 10.15 -4.23 6.62
C TRP A 226 9.83 -4.78 5.22
N PHE A 227 10.85 -4.96 4.39
CA PHE A 227 10.63 -5.49 3.04
C PHE A 227 10.09 -6.91 3.04
N ALA A 228 10.61 -7.78 3.91
CA ALA A 228 10.09 -9.14 4.09
C ALA A 228 8.61 -9.13 4.48
N GLN A 229 8.20 -8.24 5.39
CA GLN A 229 6.79 -8.07 5.77
C GLN A 229 5.91 -7.65 4.59
N VAL A 230 6.39 -6.73 3.74
CA VAL A 230 5.64 -6.33 2.53
C VAL A 230 5.43 -7.51 1.58
N VAL A 231 6.44 -8.35 1.37
CA VAL A 231 6.32 -9.54 0.52
C VAL A 231 5.26 -10.50 1.10
N LEU A 232 5.28 -10.73 2.41
CA LEU A 232 4.28 -11.57 3.08
C LEU A 232 2.87 -10.96 2.97
N LEU A 233 2.71 -9.64 3.13
CA LEU A 233 1.43 -8.96 2.94
C LEU A 233 0.90 -9.11 1.51
N LEU A 234 1.75 -9.14 0.49
CA LEU A 234 1.28 -9.39 -0.87
C LEU A 234 0.73 -10.81 -1.04
N HIS A 235 1.36 -11.81 -0.45
CA HIS A 235 0.82 -13.18 -0.44
C HIS A 235 -0.51 -13.25 0.31
N SER A 236 -0.67 -12.52 1.42
CA SER A 236 -1.96 -12.52 2.16
C SER A 236 -3.10 -11.83 1.40
N HIS A 237 -2.80 -10.98 0.42
CA HIS A 237 -3.78 -10.36 -0.47
C HIS A 237 -3.91 -11.08 -1.83
N SER A 238 -3.43 -12.32 -1.95
CA SER A 238 -3.46 -13.11 -3.19
C SER A 238 -2.72 -12.46 -4.36
N GLN A 239 -1.55 -11.87 -4.11
CA GLN A 239 -0.71 -11.21 -5.12
C GLN A 239 0.68 -11.85 -5.25
N PRO A 240 0.79 -13.17 -5.50
CA PRO A 240 2.08 -13.86 -5.54
C PRO A 240 3.00 -13.37 -6.67
N GLU A 241 2.45 -13.05 -7.84
CA GLU A 241 3.24 -12.54 -8.98
C GLU A 241 3.93 -11.22 -8.65
N LEU A 242 3.21 -10.29 -8.00
CA LEU A 242 3.76 -9.03 -7.54
C LEU A 242 4.82 -9.24 -6.46
N ALA A 243 4.56 -10.14 -5.51
CA ALA A 243 5.50 -10.50 -4.44
C ALA A 243 6.84 -11.01 -5.02
N VAL A 244 6.78 -11.98 -5.93
CA VAL A 244 7.95 -12.54 -6.63
C VAL A 244 8.68 -11.44 -7.42
N ALA A 245 7.94 -10.63 -8.18
CA ALA A 245 8.53 -9.57 -9.01
C ALA A 245 9.28 -8.51 -8.18
N ILE A 246 8.72 -8.06 -7.06
CA ILE A 246 9.39 -7.07 -6.20
C ILE A 246 10.57 -7.69 -5.45
N THR A 247 10.46 -8.95 -5.00
CA THR A 247 11.55 -9.68 -4.34
C THR A 247 12.75 -9.82 -5.28
N GLY A 248 12.52 -10.19 -6.54
CA GLY A 248 13.58 -10.28 -7.55
C GLY A 248 14.29 -8.94 -7.78
N ARG A 249 13.54 -7.83 -7.84
CA ARG A 249 14.13 -6.48 -7.96
C ARG A 249 14.96 -6.09 -6.74
N TYR A 250 14.46 -6.37 -5.54
CA TYR A 250 15.16 -6.05 -4.31
C TYR A 250 16.45 -6.87 -4.15
N ALA A 251 16.38 -8.18 -4.39
CA ALA A 251 17.54 -9.06 -4.37
C ALA A 251 18.59 -8.66 -5.42
N GLY A 252 18.16 -8.33 -6.64
CA GLY A 252 19.06 -7.85 -7.70
C GLY A 252 19.75 -6.53 -7.32
N TRP A 253 19.05 -5.63 -6.64
CA TRP A 253 19.62 -4.40 -6.12
C TRP A 253 20.63 -4.67 -4.98
N LEU A 254 20.29 -5.51 -4.00
CA LEU A 254 21.22 -5.89 -2.91
C LEU A 254 22.52 -6.49 -3.44
N GLN A 255 22.41 -7.30 -4.49
CA GLN A 255 23.55 -7.90 -5.16
C GLN A 255 24.41 -6.83 -5.86
N ALA A 256 23.79 -5.86 -6.54
CA ALA A 256 24.49 -4.78 -7.23
C ALA A 256 25.26 -3.86 -6.26
N GLU A 257 24.69 -3.61 -5.08
CA GLU A 257 25.32 -2.82 -4.01
C GLU A 257 26.34 -3.60 -3.17
N GLY A 258 26.52 -4.91 -3.43
CA GLY A 258 27.47 -5.73 -2.67
C GLY A 258 27.06 -5.95 -1.21
N ILE A 259 25.76 -5.89 -0.90
CA ILE A 259 25.19 -6.13 0.43
C ILE A 259 24.19 -7.30 0.46
N PRO A 260 24.52 -8.48 -0.09
CA PRO A 260 23.61 -9.63 -0.09
C PRO A 260 23.27 -10.11 1.33
N GLU A 261 24.07 -9.71 2.32
CA GLU A 261 23.96 -10.10 3.72
C GLU A 261 23.03 -9.24 4.56
N ALA A 262 22.27 -8.33 3.94
CA ALA A 262 21.33 -7.45 4.63
C ALA A 262 20.22 -8.19 5.41
N PHE A 263 20.02 -9.49 5.16
CA PHE A 263 19.04 -10.34 5.84
C PHE A 263 19.65 -11.26 6.90
N LYS A 264 20.94 -11.12 7.25
CA LYS A 264 21.58 -11.98 8.26
C LYS A 264 21.24 -11.62 9.70
N ASP A 265 20.59 -10.49 9.94
CA ASP A 265 20.18 -10.12 11.30
C ASP A 265 19.10 -11.08 11.83
N ALA A 266 19.13 -11.29 13.14
CA ALA A 266 18.29 -12.30 13.80
C ALA A 266 16.78 -12.03 13.66
N GLU A 267 16.39 -10.79 13.40
CA GLU A 267 15.00 -10.36 13.28
C GLU A 267 14.46 -10.58 11.85
N SER A 268 15.23 -10.18 10.85
CA SER A 268 14.81 -10.23 9.44
C SER A 268 14.99 -11.61 8.81
N ALA A 269 16.01 -12.37 9.23
CA ALA A 269 16.34 -13.66 8.62
C ALA A 269 15.15 -14.65 8.60
N PRO A 270 14.37 -14.83 9.69
CA PRO A 270 13.21 -15.74 9.68
C PRO A 270 12.08 -15.26 8.77
N LEU A 271 11.80 -13.95 8.76
CA LEU A 271 10.74 -13.37 7.92
C LEU A 271 11.10 -13.49 6.44
N TRP A 272 12.35 -13.17 6.10
CA TRP A 272 12.84 -13.26 4.74
C TRP A 272 12.79 -14.69 4.21
N ARG A 273 13.26 -15.67 4.98
CA ARG A 273 13.23 -17.08 4.58
C ARG A 273 11.80 -17.57 4.31
N ARG A 274 10.83 -17.16 5.11
CA ARG A 274 9.40 -17.49 4.90
C ARG A 274 8.86 -16.83 3.63
N ALA A 275 9.23 -15.58 3.38
CA ALA A 275 8.85 -14.86 2.16
C ALA A 275 9.43 -15.51 0.91
N GLU A 276 10.70 -15.94 0.94
CA GLU A 276 11.35 -16.69 -0.14
C GLU A 276 10.66 -18.04 -0.39
N GLN A 277 10.30 -18.76 0.67
CA GLN A 277 9.57 -20.02 0.56
C GLN A 277 8.19 -19.83 -0.08
N LEU A 278 7.44 -18.79 0.29
CA LEU A 278 6.17 -18.48 -0.37
C LEU A 278 6.38 -18.10 -1.85
N ASN A 279 7.43 -17.35 -2.18
CA ASN A 279 7.78 -17.00 -3.55
C ASN A 279 8.20 -18.22 -4.39
N ALA A 280 8.74 -19.27 -3.77
CA ALA A 280 9.16 -20.49 -4.45
C ALA A 280 7.99 -21.43 -4.78
N LEU A 281 6.84 -21.28 -4.11
CA LEU A 281 5.66 -22.11 -4.37
C LEU A 281 5.12 -21.87 -5.80
N PRO A 282 4.64 -22.92 -6.50
CA PRO A 282 4.13 -22.82 -7.86
C PRO A 282 3.00 -21.80 -8.02
N GLU A 283 2.83 -21.27 -9.24
CA GLU A 283 1.75 -20.33 -9.56
C GLU A 283 0.36 -20.93 -9.35
N ASP A 284 0.20 -22.23 -9.58
CA ASP A 284 -1.03 -23.01 -9.38
C ASP A 284 -1.21 -23.52 -7.94
N PHE A 285 -0.32 -23.16 -7.00
CA PHE A 285 -0.47 -23.50 -5.60
C PHE A 285 -1.73 -22.86 -5.00
N SER A 286 -2.48 -23.63 -4.19
CA SER A 286 -3.75 -23.22 -3.57
C SER A 286 -3.70 -21.78 -3.00
N PRO A 287 -4.49 -20.84 -3.57
CA PRO A 287 -4.50 -19.44 -3.13
C PRO A 287 -4.93 -19.29 -1.67
N ASN A 288 -5.92 -20.07 -1.23
CA ASN A 288 -6.41 -20.03 0.15
C ASN A 288 -5.32 -20.42 1.15
N LEU A 289 -4.60 -21.52 0.87
CA LEU A 289 -3.51 -21.96 1.75
C LEU A 289 -2.35 -20.96 1.74
N ARG A 290 -2.05 -20.36 0.59
CA ARG A 290 -1.02 -19.31 0.47
C ARG A 290 -1.35 -18.09 1.35
N ILE A 291 -2.60 -17.64 1.35
CA ILE A 291 -3.07 -16.53 2.21
C ILE A 291 -2.91 -16.89 3.69
N VAL A 292 -3.36 -18.09 4.07
CA VAL A 292 -3.28 -18.58 5.46
C VAL A 292 -1.83 -18.64 5.94
N LEU A 293 -0.93 -19.18 5.13
CA LEU A 293 0.50 -19.25 5.42
C LEU A 293 1.14 -17.87 5.55
N ALA A 294 0.77 -16.94 4.68
CA ALA A 294 1.26 -15.57 4.72
C ALA A 294 0.83 -14.85 6.01
N HIS A 295 -0.43 -14.96 6.41
CA HIS A 295 -0.91 -14.41 7.70
C HIS A 295 -0.19 -15.04 8.90
N ALA A 296 0.00 -16.36 8.89
CA ALA A 296 0.76 -17.06 9.93
C ALA A 296 2.22 -16.58 10.01
N ALA A 297 2.85 -16.33 8.86
CA ALA A 297 4.22 -15.87 8.77
C ALA A 297 4.40 -14.44 9.30
N VAL A 298 3.43 -13.55 9.09
CA VAL A 298 3.43 -12.15 9.57
C VAL A 298 3.10 -12.08 11.07
N GLY A 299 1.99 -12.68 11.49
CA GLY A 299 1.47 -12.53 12.85
C GLY A 299 2.07 -13.51 13.87
N GLY A 300 2.73 -14.57 13.40
CA GLY A 300 3.18 -15.66 14.26
C GLY A 300 2.04 -16.49 14.88
N ASP A 301 0.78 -16.24 14.49
CA ASP A 301 -0.38 -16.97 14.98
C ASP A 301 -0.55 -18.29 14.22
N LEU A 302 0.04 -19.34 14.79
CA LEU A 302 -0.02 -20.69 14.25
C LEU A 302 -1.39 -21.34 14.46
N SER A 303 -2.18 -20.85 15.42
CA SER A 303 -3.45 -21.47 15.79
C SER A 303 -4.50 -21.17 14.74
N ALA A 304 -4.66 -19.90 14.38
CA ALA A 304 -5.56 -19.49 13.30
C ALA A 304 -5.20 -20.18 11.97
N ALA A 305 -3.91 -20.34 11.70
CA ALA A 305 -3.44 -21.00 10.48
C ALA A 305 -3.79 -22.50 10.44
N ARG A 306 -3.65 -23.20 11.57
CA ARG A 306 -4.04 -24.61 11.70
C ARG A 306 -5.55 -24.78 11.57
N GLU A 307 -6.34 -23.92 12.20
CA GLU A 307 -7.80 -23.96 12.10
C GLU A 307 -8.27 -23.75 10.66
N ALA A 308 -7.71 -22.76 9.96
CA ALA A 308 -8.02 -22.51 8.55
C ALA A 308 -7.63 -23.69 7.64
N LEU A 309 -6.47 -24.32 7.88
CA LEU A 309 -6.07 -25.53 7.16
C LEU A 309 -7.01 -26.71 7.43
N LEU A 310 -7.44 -26.91 8.68
CA LEU A 310 -8.40 -27.96 9.02
C LEU A 310 -9.74 -27.75 8.31
N ALA A 311 -10.20 -26.49 8.23
CA ALA A 311 -11.40 -26.13 7.47
C ALA A 311 -11.22 -26.42 5.97
N LEU A 312 -10.06 -26.13 5.39
CA LEU A 312 -9.74 -26.48 3.99
C LEU A 312 -9.71 -28.01 3.78
N LEU A 313 -9.13 -28.77 4.71
CA LEU A 313 -9.15 -30.25 4.65
C LEU A 313 -10.57 -30.83 4.74
N GLU A 314 -11.49 -30.15 5.43
CA GLU A 314 -12.89 -30.56 5.52
C GLU A 314 -13.66 -30.29 4.22
N HIS A 315 -13.42 -29.14 3.58
CA HIS A 315 -14.14 -28.71 2.37
C HIS A 315 -13.51 -29.24 1.08
N GLU A 316 -12.18 -29.27 0.98
CA GLU A 316 -11.39 -29.54 -0.23
C GLU A 316 -10.22 -30.51 0.08
N PRO A 317 -10.50 -31.76 0.52
CA PRO A 317 -9.49 -32.65 1.09
C PRO A 317 -8.37 -33.03 0.13
N GLU A 318 -8.67 -33.41 -1.12
CA GLU A 318 -7.64 -33.88 -2.06
C GLU A 318 -6.72 -32.74 -2.50
N GLU A 319 -7.29 -31.60 -2.88
CA GLU A 319 -6.53 -30.39 -3.26
C GLU A 319 -5.66 -29.90 -2.09
N THR A 320 -6.21 -29.87 -0.87
CA THR A 320 -5.45 -29.45 0.30
C THR A 320 -4.31 -30.42 0.62
N ARG A 321 -4.50 -31.74 0.46
CA ARG A 321 -3.43 -32.73 0.66
C ARG A 321 -2.32 -32.59 -0.38
N GLU A 322 -2.68 -32.37 -1.64
CA GLU A 322 -1.72 -32.11 -2.71
C GLU A 322 -0.91 -30.84 -2.44
N ALA A 323 -1.60 -29.75 -2.07
CA ALA A 323 -0.95 -28.49 -1.69
C ALA A 323 -0.03 -28.67 -0.48
N VAL A 324 -0.42 -29.42 0.55
CA VAL A 324 0.45 -29.73 1.70
C VAL A 324 1.67 -30.56 1.28
N ALA A 325 1.52 -31.49 0.33
CA ALA A 325 2.66 -32.24 -0.20
C ALA A 325 3.66 -31.32 -0.93
N VAL A 326 3.17 -30.39 -1.75
CA VAL A 326 3.99 -29.35 -2.40
C VAL A 326 4.66 -28.46 -1.36
N LEU A 327 3.92 -28.01 -0.34
CA LEU A 327 4.43 -27.18 0.75
C LEU A 327 5.59 -27.86 1.47
N ARG A 328 5.44 -29.14 1.84
CA ARG A 328 6.49 -29.90 2.51
C ARG A 328 7.75 -30.06 1.66
N ALA A 329 7.58 -30.21 0.35
CA ALA A 329 8.70 -30.37 -0.58
C ALA A 329 9.46 -29.06 -0.82
N GLN A 330 8.76 -27.93 -0.93
CA GLN A 330 9.35 -26.67 -1.41
C GLN A 330 9.50 -25.58 -0.33
N ALA A 331 8.77 -25.69 0.77
CA ALA A 331 8.71 -24.68 1.83
C ALA A 331 8.70 -25.32 3.23
N PRO A 332 9.78 -26.04 3.62
CA PRO A 332 9.83 -26.81 4.85
C PRO A 332 9.71 -25.97 6.12
N ASP A 333 10.15 -24.70 6.15
CA ASP A 333 9.99 -23.88 7.35
C ASP A 333 8.53 -23.47 7.55
N LEU A 334 7.78 -23.25 6.47
CA LEU A 334 6.34 -23.00 6.53
C LEU A 334 5.55 -24.25 6.94
N ASP A 335 5.93 -25.44 6.45
CA ASP A 335 5.34 -26.71 6.92
C ASP A 335 5.62 -26.94 8.42
N ALA A 336 6.87 -26.69 8.86
CA ALA A 336 7.25 -26.80 10.26
C ALA A 336 6.48 -25.81 11.15
N LEU A 337 6.22 -24.60 10.64
CA LEU A 337 5.45 -23.56 11.30
C LEU A 337 3.99 -23.99 11.53
N LEU A 338 3.38 -24.68 10.56
CA LEU A 338 2.06 -25.31 10.73
C LEU A 338 2.09 -26.59 11.58
N GLY A 339 3.27 -27.15 11.85
CA GLY A 339 3.47 -28.39 12.59
C GLY A 339 2.74 -29.59 11.99
N LEU A 340 2.73 -29.69 10.66
CA LEU A 340 2.08 -30.78 9.92
C LEU A 340 2.97 -32.02 9.83
N SER A 341 4.29 -31.86 9.77
CA SER A 341 5.24 -32.97 9.67
C SER A 341 5.21 -33.97 10.83
N THR A 342 4.53 -33.67 11.94
CA THR A 342 4.44 -34.57 13.10
C THR A 342 3.17 -35.41 13.14
N GLN A 343 2.21 -35.21 12.24
CA GLN A 343 0.95 -35.96 12.23
C GLN A 343 0.61 -36.47 10.82
N PRO A 344 0.34 -37.78 10.65
CA PRO A 344 -0.22 -38.26 9.39
C PRO A 344 -1.55 -37.55 9.15
N LEU A 345 -1.71 -36.95 7.97
CA LEU A 345 -2.97 -36.33 7.57
C LEU A 345 -4.08 -37.38 7.69
N PRO A 346 -5.23 -37.03 8.29
CA PRO A 346 -6.32 -37.99 8.48
C PRO A 346 -6.77 -38.56 7.13
N GLU A 347 -6.74 -39.89 7.02
CA GLU A 347 -7.23 -40.59 5.82
C GLU A 347 -8.73 -40.32 5.63
N PRO A 348 -9.18 -40.04 4.39
CA PRO A 348 -10.57 -39.68 4.10
C PRO A 348 -11.56 -40.78 4.55
N ASP A 349 -11.15 -42.04 4.43
CA ASP A 349 -11.98 -43.19 4.83
C ASP A 349 -12.19 -43.28 6.35
N ARG A 350 -11.26 -42.80 7.17
CA ARG A 350 -11.42 -42.82 8.64
C ARG A 350 -12.43 -41.80 9.11
N MET A 351 -12.46 -40.59 8.52
CA MET A 351 -13.47 -39.59 8.84
C MET A 351 -14.85 -40.00 8.32
N ALA A 352 -14.94 -40.46 7.07
CA ALA A 352 -16.19 -40.92 6.49
C ALA A 352 -16.74 -42.18 7.20
N SER A 353 -15.88 -43.06 7.71
CA SER A 353 -16.32 -44.22 8.51
C SER A 353 -16.68 -43.85 9.94
N ALA A 354 -15.98 -42.89 10.57
CA ALA A 354 -16.35 -42.38 11.89
C ALA A 354 -17.72 -41.68 11.84
N TRP A 355 -17.97 -40.82 10.85
CA TRP A 355 -19.26 -40.17 10.64
C TRP A 355 -20.37 -41.18 10.29
N ARG A 356 -20.09 -42.16 9.42
CA ARG A 356 -21.05 -43.26 9.14
C ARG A 356 -21.33 -44.13 10.36
N SER A 357 -20.35 -44.31 11.25
CA SER A 357 -20.53 -45.07 12.50
C SER A 357 -21.38 -44.29 13.51
N ILE A 358 -21.21 -42.97 13.59
CA ILE A 358 -22.05 -42.08 14.41
C ILE A 358 -23.49 -42.05 13.88
N GLN A 359 -23.68 -41.90 12.56
CA GLN A 359 -25.01 -41.96 11.94
C GLN A 359 -25.69 -43.33 12.11
N LYS A 360 -24.95 -44.45 11.97
CA LYS A 360 -25.49 -45.79 12.21
C LYS A 360 -25.85 -46.01 13.68
N ALA A 361 -25.06 -45.50 14.62
CA ALA A 361 -25.38 -45.57 16.05
C ALA A 361 -26.65 -44.77 16.40
N LEU A 362 -26.85 -43.61 15.77
CA LEU A 362 -28.05 -42.77 15.94
C LEU A 362 -29.32 -43.36 15.29
N GLY A 363 -29.16 -44.25 14.31
CA GLY A 363 -30.28 -44.86 13.57
C GLY A 363 -30.86 -46.16 14.14
N THR A 364 -30.26 -46.76 15.19
CA THR A 364 -30.73 -48.05 15.71
C THR A 364 -31.76 -47.89 16.84
N PRO A 365 -32.85 -48.69 16.85
CA PRO A 365 -33.93 -48.57 17.85
C PRO A 365 -33.48 -48.91 19.28
N GLN A 366 -32.35 -49.61 19.45
CA GLN A 366 -31.76 -49.94 20.75
C GLN A 366 -30.91 -48.80 21.33
N GLY A 367 -30.54 -47.77 20.54
CA GLY A 367 -29.79 -46.60 20.98
C GLY A 367 -30.61 -45.47 21.62
N ARG A 368 -31.95 -45.54 21.54
CA ARG A 368 -32.83 -44.50 22.12
C ARG A 368 -32.89 -44.53 23.66
N GLY A 369 -32.60 -45.68 24.28
CA GLY A 369 -32.61 -45.81 25.75
C GLY A 369 -31.31 -45.36 26.45
N SER A 370 -30.17 -45.52 25.77
CA SER A 370 -28.84 -45.13 26.28
C SER A 370 -28.45 -43.68 25.93
N MET A 371 -29.18 -43.04 25.01
CA MET A 371 -28.93 -41.64 24.64
C MET A 371 -29.16 -40.65 25.78
N SER A 372 -30.04 -40.90 26.75
CA SER A 372 -30.25 -39.93 27.83
C SER A 372 -29.05 -39.86 28.77
N ALA A 373 -28.47 -41.00 29.15
CA ALA A 373 -27.30 -41.05 30.02
C ALA A 373 -26.03 -40.55 29.30
N VAL A 374 -25.86 -40.88 28.02
CA VAL A 374 -24.70 -40.40 27.24
C VAL A 374 -24.85 -38.94 26.87
N PHE A 375 -26.04 -38.42 26.52
CA PHE A 375 -26.23 -36.97 26.35
C PHE A 375 -26.04 -36.23 27.68
N ILE A 376 -26.50 -36.77 28.81
CA ILE A 376 -26.27 -36.13 30.11
C ILE A 376 -24.77 -36.14 30.44
N LEU A 377 -24.07 -37.26 30.27
CA LEU A 377 -22.64 -37.35 30.56
C LEU A 377 -21.81 -36.51 29.58
N LEU A 378 -22.15 -36.52 28.30
CA LEU A 378 -21.51 -35.70 27.26
C LEU A 378 -21.83 -34.23 27.49
N PHE A 379 -23.05 -33.87 27.90
CA PHE A 379 -23.44 -32.51 28.26
C PHE A 379 -22.72 -32.03 29.52
N PHE A 380 -22.52 -32.88 30.54
CA PHE A 380 -21.74 -32.53 31.73
C PHE A 380 -20.23 -32.49 31.47
N LEU A 381 -19.69 -33.36 30.61
CA LEU A 381 -18.30 -33.29 30.16
C LEU A 381 -18.07 -32.06 29.27
N LEU A 382 -19.01 -31.72 28.39
CA LEU A 382 -19.00 -30.46 27.63
C LEU A 382 -19.09 -29.26 28.56
N LYS A 383 -19.97 -29.28 29.58
CA LYS A 383 -20.12 -28.19 30.55
C LYS A 383 -18.89 -28.04 31.46
N SER A 384 -18.16 -29.13 31.72
CA SER A 384 -16.94 -29.11 32.54
C SER A 384 -15.70 -28.74 31.72
N LEU A 385 -15.68 -29.01 30.40
CA LEU A 385 -14.65 -28.55 29.47
C LEU A 385 -14.91 -27.11 28.96
N LEU A 386 -16.16 -26.66 28.93
CA LEU A 386 -16.58 -25.29 28.59
C LEU A 386 -16.82 -24.42 29.84
N GLY A 387 -16.62 -24.96 31.04
CA GLY A 387 -16.91 -24.31 32.33
C GLY A 387 -15.77 -23.49 32.92
N GLY A 388 -14.64 -23.37 32.22
CA GLY A 388 -13.48 -22.59 32.65
C GLY A 388 -12.90 -21.83 31.47
N SER A 389 -13.04 -20.51 31.50
CA SER A 389 -12.66 -19.55 30.45
C SER A 389 -13.59 -19.56 29.24
N ALA A 390 -14.41 -18.50 29.13
CA ALA A 390 -15.14 -18.18 27.92
C ALA A 390 -14.15 -18.02 26.77
N SER A 391 -13.99 -19.05 25.95
CA SER A 391 -13.35 -18.95 24.66
C SER A 391 -14.27 -18.12 23.76
N SER A 392 -13.80 -16.93 23.41
CA SER A 392 -14.45 -16.11 22.39
C SER A 392 -14.35 -16.85 21.06
N SER A 393 -15.45 -17.42 20.60
CA SER A 393 -15.66 -17.72 19.18
C SER A 393 -15.23 -16.48 18.38
N GLY A 394 -14.45 -16.68 17.31
CA GLY A 394 -13.87 -15.65 16.44
C GLY A 394 -14.89 -14.66 15.90
N THR A 395 -15.30 -13.75 16.76
CA THR A 395 -16.12 -12.60 16.42
C THR A 395 -15.18 -11.65 15.73
N VAL A 396 -15.48 -11.35 14.46
CA VAL A 396 -14.83 -10.27 13.71
C VAL A 396 -14.72 -9.08 14.66
N GLU A 397 -13.49 -8.77 15.05
CA GLU A 397 -13.23 -7.72 16.02
C GLU A 397 -13.85 -6.43 15.48
N ARG A 398 -14.72 -5.80 16.28
CA ARG A 398 -15.42 -4.60 15.85
C ARG A 398 -14.38 -3.54 15.45
N PRO A 399 -14.55 -2.82 14.32
CA PRO A 399 -13.62 -1.78 13.88
C PRO A 399 -13.26 -0.77 14.99
N VAL A 400 -14.23 -0.45 15.86
CA VAL A 400 -14.05 0.46 17.01
C VAL A 400 -13.07 -0.10 18.05
N ALA A 401 -13.07 -1.41 18.29
CA ALA A 401 -12.13 -2.05 19.21
C ALA A 401 -10.70 -2.08 18.64
N LYS A 402 -10.56 -2.34 17.33
CA LYS A 402 -9.28 -2.26 16.61
C LYS A 402 -8.68 -0.85 16.68
N GLU A 403 -9.51 0.17 16.49
CA GLU A 403 -9.08 1.57 16.59
C GLU A 403 -8.68 1.96 18.01
N ALA A 404 -9.48 1.60 19.02
CA ALA A 404 -9.14 1.86 20.42
C ALA A 404 -7.81 1.17 20.81
N ARG A 405 -7.53 -0.04 20.30
CA ARG A 405 -6.26 -0.74 20.50
C ARG A 405 -5.08 -0.01 19.87
N ARG A 406 -5.26 0.51 18.66
CA ARG A 406 -4.25 1.32 17.94
C ARG A 406 -3.90 2.58 18.76
N VAL A 407 -4.90 3.32 19.21
CA VAL A 407 -4.70 4.54 20.01
C VAL A 407 -4.06 4.22 21.37
N ALA A 408 -4.43 3.10 22.02
CA ALA A 408 -3.76 2.63 23.23
C ALA A 408 -2.26 2.36 23.03
N ALA A 409 -1.88 1.75 21.90
CA ALA A 409 -0.49 1.50 21.55
C ALA A 409 0.28 2.80 21.31
N VAL A 410 -0.34 3.79 20.66
CA VAL A 410 0.25 5.13 20.48
C VAL A 410 0.48 5.79 21.84
N LEU A 411 -0.51 5.81 22.73
CA LEU A 411 -0.35 6.39 24.07
C LEU A 411 0.74 5.68 24.88
N CYS A 412 0.79 4.34 24.81
CA CYS A 412 1.85 3.55 25.44
C CYS A 412 3.25 3.92 24.92
N SER A 413 3.41 4.12 23.61
CA SER A 413 4.71 4.49 23.02
C SER A 413 5.23 5.88 23.45
N ARG A 414 4.36 6.72 24.05
CA ARG A 414 4.73 8.03 24.58
C ARG A 414 5.15 7.99 26.05
N LEU A 415 4.97 6.85 26.72
CA LEU A 415 5.43 6.69 28.10
C LEU A 415 6.96 6.52 28.12
N PRO A 416 7.65 7.09 29.13
CA PRO A 416 9.10 7.14 29.16
C PRO A 416 9.79 5.78 29.40
N GLU A 417 9.07 4.80 29.97
CA GLU A 417 9.63 3.49 30.33
C GLU A 417 9.06 2.38 29.44
N ALA A 418 9.96 1.61 28.81
CA ALA A 418 9.58 0.42 28.07
C ALA A 418 9.03 -0.64 29.04
N GLY A 419 7.82 -1.15 28.79
CA GLY A 419 7.16 -2.13 29.66
C GLY A 419 6.37 -1.51 30.80
N ASP A 420 5.96 -0.25 30.69
CA ASP A 420 5.16 0.45 31.69
C ASP A 420 3.90 -0.35 32.08
N PRO A 421 3.63 -0.57 33.38
CA PRO A 421 2.41 -1.25 33.82
C PRO A 421 1.13 -0.54 33.34
N LEU A 422 1.18 0.76 33.06
CA LEU A 422 0.08 1.49 32.45
C LEU A 422 -0.29 0.95 31.07
N CYS A 423 0.67 0.52 30.26
CA CYS A 423 0.40 -0.04 28.93
C CYS A 423 -0.50 -1.27 29.01
N GLY A 424 -0.25 -2.16 29.98
CA GLY A 424 -1.11 -3.31 30.24
C GLY A 424 -2.52 -2.90 30.63
N ARG A 425 -2.66 -1.87 31.48
CA ARG A 425 -3.97 -1.32 31.89
C ARG A 425 -4.72 -0.69 30.72
N LEU A 426 -4.04 0.07 29.85
CA LEU A 426 -4.64 0.67 28.64
C LEU A 426 -5.21 -0.40 27.72
N GLN A 427 -4.45 -1.47 27.45
CA GLN A 427 -4.92 -2.59 26.63
C GLN A 427 -6.10 -3.32 27.29
N GLN A 428 -6.06 -3.49 28.61
CA GLN A 428 -7.13 -4.13 29.37
C GLN A 428 -8.44 -3.30 29.36
N LEU A 429 -8.36 -1.97 29.34
CA LEU A 429 -9.52 -1.10 29.17
C LEU A 429 -10.23 -1.33 27.83
N VAL A 430 -9.47 -1.53 26.75
CA VAL A 430 -10.04 -1.85 25.42
C VAL A 430 -10.75 -3.21 25.45
N VAL A 431 -10.14 -4.23 26.07
CA VAL A 431 -10.76 -5.56 26.22
C VAL A 431 -12.08 -5.45 27.01
N TRP A 432 -12.08 -4.73 28.14
CA TRP A 432 -13.30 -4.54 28.93
C TRP A 432 -14.36 -3.73 28.19
N GLY A 433 -13.97 -2.76 27.38
CA GLY A 433 -14.89 -2.00 26.53
C GLY A 433 -15.55 -2.89 25.47
N ALA A 434 -14.76 -3.73 24.80
CA ALA A 434 -15.27 -4.70 23.83
C ALA A 434 -16.22 -5.73 24.47
N ASP A 435 -16.00 -6.09 25.74
CA ASP A 435 -16.88 -6.94 26.54
C ASP A 435 -18.09 -6.20 27.15
N HIS A 436 -18.35 -4.95 26.74
CA HIS A 436 -19.45 -4.11 27.22
C HIS A 436 -19.42 -3.82 28.74
N ARG A 437 -18.24 -3.84 29.37
CA ARG A 437 -18.06 -3.55 30.82
C ARG A 437 -17.79 -2.08 31.11
N CYS A 438 -18.61 -1.20 30.54
CA CYS A 438 -18.33 0.23 30.46
C CYS A 438 -18.25 0.98 31.80
N THR A 439 -19.02 0.57 32.81
CA THR A 439 -18.92 1.13 34.17
C THR A 439 -17.55 0.86 34.82
N ARG A 440 -16.93 -0.29 34.49
CA ARG A 440 -15.57 -0.61 34.93
C ARG A 440 -14.54 0.19 34.15
N VAL A 441 -14.69 0.27 32.83
CA VAL A 441 -13.81 1.06 31.94
C VAL A 441 -13.75 2.50 32.41
N GLN A 442 -14.89 3.15 32.67
CA GLN A 442 -14.94 4.55 33.12
C GLN A 442 -14.22 4.77 34.46
N ARG A 443 -14.40 3.86 35.42
CA ARG A 443 -13.72 3.97 36.73
C ARG A 443 -12.21 3.81 36.61
N GLU A 444 -11.78 2.77 35.89
CA GLU A 444 -10.36 2.47 35.72
C GLU A 444 -9.66 3.49 34.82
N TRP A 445 -10.36 4.04 33.83
CA TRP A 445 -9.84 5.14 33.02
C TRP A 445 -9.59 6.39 33.85
N ALA A 446 -10.51 6.77 34.74
CA ALA A 446 -10.29 7.90 35.65
C ALA A 446 -9.08 7.69 36.59
N ASP A 447 -8.79 6.44 36.96
CA ASP A 447 -7.58 6.11 37.73
C ASP A 447 -6.32 6.25 36.89
N VAL A 448 -6.35 5.81 35.63
CA VAL A 448 -5.24 5.97 34.68
C VAL A 448 -5.00 7.45 34.37
N GLU A 449 -6.04 8.26 34.18
CA GLU A 449 -5.91 9.71 33.94
C GLU A 449 -5.18 10.41 35.09
N ARG A 450 -5.55 10.09 36.34
CA ARG A 450 -4.87 10.63 37.53
C ARG A 450 -3.39 10.23 37.59
N GLU A 451 -3.06 9.00 37.19
CA GLU A 451 -1.67 8.53 37.15
C GLU A 451 -0.87 9.25 36.04
N LEU A 452 -1.47 9.45 34.87
CA LEU A 452 -0.87 10.21 33.77
C LEU A 452 -0.66 11.68 34.16
N ASP A 453 -1.61 12.31 34.85
CA ASP A 453 -1.48 13.67 35.36
C ASP A 453 -0.37 13.79 36.40
N ALA A 454 -0.26 12.83 37.32
CA ALA A 454 0.80 12.81 38.32
C ALA A 454 2.19 12.72 37.66
N ARG A 455 2.32 11.95 36.57
CA ARG A 455 3.57 11.83 35.81
C ARG A 455 3.85 13.04 34.93
N ALA A 456 2.82 13.64 34.34
CA ALA A 456 2.95 14.92 33.64
C ALA A 456 3.52 15.99 34.58
N ALA A 457 3.08 16.01 35.84
CA ALA A 457 3.55 16.96 36.84
C ALA A 457 5.01 16.77 37.26
N THR A 458 5.61 15.59 37.04
CA THR A 458 7.04 15.36 37.33
C THR A 458 7.96 15.78 36.18
N LEU A 459 7.41 16.08 34.99
CA LEU A 459 8.18 16.62 33.87
C LEU A 459 8.48 18.10 34.11
N ASP A 460 9.76 18.46 34.01
CA ASP A 460 10.21 19.85 34.16
C ASP A 460 9.62 20.74 33.06
N ALA A 461 8.76 21.68 33.45
CA ALA A 461 8.06 22.59 32.56
C ALA A 461 8.98 23.57 31.82
N ASN A 462 10.25 23.69 32.23
CA ASN A 462 11.22 24.60 31.60
C ASN A 462 12.02 23.96 30.45
N ASP A 463 11.87 22.65 30.21
CA ASP A 463 12.54 21.96 29.11
C ASP A 463 11.63 21.90 27.86
N PRO A 464 11.98 22.57 26.75
CA PRO A 464 11.15 22.62 25.56
C PRO A 464 10.93 21.23 24.92
N MET A 465 11.87 20.29 25.07
CA MET A 465 11.68 18.92 24.57
C MET A 465 10.65 18.15 25.40
N LYS A 466 10.60 18.40 26.72
CA LYS A 466 9.59 17.81 27.61
C LYS A 466 8.22 18.42 27.39
N GLN A 467 8.13 19.72 27.05
CA GLN A 467 6.86 20.34 26.68
C GLN A 467 6.24 19.69 25.43
N VAL A 468 7.03 19.48 24.38
CA VAL A 468 6.56 18.78 23.17
C VAL A 468 6.15 17.34 23.46
N ALA A 469 6.88 16.64 24.34
CA ALA A 469 6.50 15.30 24.77
C ALA A 469 5.17 15.30 25.56
N LEU A 470 4.99 16.28 26.44
CA LEU A 470 3.78 16.47 27.24
C LEU A 470 2.55 16.80 26.38
N GLU A 471 2.69 17.67 25.38
CA GLU A 471 1.62 17.97 24.42
C GLU A 471 1.19 16.73 23.64
N ARG A 472 2.17 15.94 23.15
CA ARG A 472 1.90 14.69 22.43
C ARG A 472 1.21 13.66 23.33
N MET A 473 1.62 13.54 24.59
CA MET A 473 1.00 12.64 25.55
C MET A 473 -0.44 13.09 25.87
N THR A 474 -0.66 14.38 26.08
CA THR A 474 -2.00 14.96 26.33
C THR A 474 -2.95 14.70 25.15
N SER A 475 -2.49 14.93 23.92
CA SER A 475 -3.28 14.68 22.72
C SER A 475 -3.64 13.20 22.55
N ALA A 476 -2.67 12.29 22.75
CA ALA A 476 -2.91 10.85 22.69
C ALA A 476 -3.86 10.37 23.80
N ARG A 477 -3.79 10.97 24.99
CA ARG A 477 -4.71 10.69 26.11
C ARG A 477 -6.16 11.05 25.76
N GLU A 478 -6.39 12.25 25.22
CA GLU A 478 -7.73 12.71 24.82
C GLU A 478 -8.33 11.84 23.70
N GLU A 479 -7.50 11.47 22.71
CA GLU A 479 -7.90 10.57 21.64
C GLU A 479 -8.28 9.18 22.16
N PHE A 480 -7.51 8.65 23.12
CA PHE A 480 -7.83 7.36 23.73
C PHE A 480 -9.12 7.42 24.55
N GLY A 481 -9.33 8.48 25.33
CA GLY A 481 -10.58 8.70 26.07
C GLY A 481 -11.81 8.74 25.17
N ARG A 482 -11.73 9.43 24.02
CA ARG A 482 -12.80 9.43 23.00
C ARG A 482 -13.04 8.04 22.41
N SER A 483 -11.97 7.31 22.12
CA SER A 483 -12.07 5.94 21.57
C SER A 483 -12.76 4.98 22.55
N LEU A 484 -12.47 5.09 23.85
CA LEU A 484 -13.17 4.32 24.89
C LEU A 484 -14.65 4.69 25.01
N GLN A 485 -15.00 5.97 24.85
CA GLN A 485 -16.40 6.40 24.83
C GLN A 485 -17.16 5.78 23.66
N PHE A 486 -16.59 5.82 22.44
CA PHE A 486 -17.19 5.18 21.27
C PHE A 486 -17.31 3.67 21.41
N LEU A 487 -16.34 3.02 22.05
CA LEU A 487 -16.39 1.58 22.31
C LEU A 487 -17.51 1.20 23.29
N CYS A 488 -17.94 2.15 24.12
CA CYS A 488 -18.97 1.99 25.14
C CYS A 488 -20.36 2.49 24.76
N GLN A 489 -20.51 3.03 23.56
CA GLN A 489 -21.79 3.32 22.91
C GLN A 489 -22.23 2.10 22.09
#